data_AF-A0A970P765-F1
#
_entry.id   AF-A0A970P765-F1
#
_cell.length_a   1.000
_cell.length_b   1.000
_cell.length_c   1.000
_cell.angle_alpha   90.00
_cell.angle_beta   90.00
_cell.angle_gamma   90.00
#
_symmetry.space_group_name_H-M   'P 1'
#
loop_
_entity.id
_entity.type
_entity.pdbx_description
1 polymer ?
#
loop_
_entity_poly.entity_id
_entity_poly.type
_entity_poly.pdbx_seq_one_letter_code
_entity_poly.pdbx_strand_id
1 'polypeptide(L)'
;MADNYFNFPVQLMKIAPNIRQFCNDVIDYCIYSHSRKLNGRDSISDAAEYFGVLLGSTFSTEANGRRLYHKIPLPAPMTGISKGLLFDFLQDYKTEQEIAVLMAFLAIKSILGKKKYCRMTNDFLLCRMAGYSAKKDMSQLPEWLTRYKSRRIMNGLKMDLQKYYGLKIYARYTRGFFVSFTLSLEALITEVEKKRKKYQEHHMKGQVSAAVTKVLNDLYNGKK
;
A
#
# COMPACT_ATOMS: atom_id res chain seq x y z
N MET A 1 -21.51 -4.59 -13.97
CA MET A 1 -21.27 -3.63 -12.88
C MET A 1 -19.94 -2.98 -13.17
N ALA A 2 -19.89 -1.68 -13.52
CA ALA A 2 -18.62 -1.01 -13.74
C ALA A 2 -17.76 -1.12 -12.48
N ASP A 3 -16.47 -1.45 -12.62
CA ASP A 3 -15.56 -1.50 -11.48
C ASP A 3 -15.63 -0.16 -10.74
N ASN A 4 -16.06 -0.19 -9.48
CA ASN A 4 -16.21 1.00 -8.63
C ASN A 4 -14.87 1.60 -8.20
N TYR A 5 -13.75 1.19 -8.82
CA TYR A 5 -12.40 1.53 -8.39
C TYR A 5 -11.54 2.01 -9.56
N PHE A 6 -10.77 3.05 -9.29
CA PHE A 6 -9.61 3.44 -10.08
C PHE A 6 -8.41 2.66 -9.57
N ASN A 7 -7.82 1.81 -10.42
CA ASN A 7 -6.63 1.02 -10.08
C ASN A 7 -5.40 1.60 -10.76
N PHE A 8 -4.40 1.99 -9.97
CA PHE A 8 -3.27 2.76 -10.46
C PHE A 8 -1.97 2.42 -9.70
N PRO A 9 -0.80 2.69 -10.31
CA PRO A 9 0.50 2.48 -9.68
C PRO A 9 0.76 3.53 -8.60
N VAL A 10 1.33 3.12 -7.47
CA VAL A 10 1.60 4.01 -6.32
C VAL A 10 2.50 5.21 -6.67
N GLN A 11 3.25 5.15 -7.77
CA GLN A 11 4.06 6.24 -8.27
C GLN A 11 3.27 7.52 -8.56
N LEU A 12 1.97 7.43 -8.86
CA LEU A 12 1.12 8.61 -8.98
C LEU A 12 0.96 9.36 -7.65
N MET A 13 1.10 8.67 -6.51
CA MET A 13 1.02 9.30 -5.18
C MET A 13 2.17 10.28 -4.90
N LYS A 14 3.24 10.27 -5.72
CA LYS A 14 4.38 11.20 -5.57
C LYS A 14 4.02 12.67 -5.70
N ILE A 15 2.89 12.99 -6.34
CA ILE A 15 2.42 14.37 -6.51
C ILE A 15 1.72 14.91 -5.25
N ALA A 16 1.40 14.05 -4.27
CA ALA A 16 0.91 14.49 -2.97
C ALA A 16 1.96 15.40 -2.28
N PRO A 17 1.53 16.49 -1.60
CA PRO A 17 0.17 16.73 -1.11
C PRO A 17 -0.72 17.51 -2.08
N ASN A 18 -0.34 17.71 -3.35
CA ASN A 18 -1.23 18.29 -4.36
C ASN A 18 -2.34 17.30 -4.73
N ILE A 19 -3.37 17.26 -3.89
CA ILE A 19 -4.41 16.23 -3.93
C ILE A 19 -5.31 16.34 -5.15
N ARG A 20 -5.59 17.55 -5.62
CA ARG A 20 -6.36 17.79 -6.84
C ARG A 20 -5.62 17.24 -8.05
N GLN A 21 -4.31 17.54 -8.18
CA GLN A 21 -3.51 16.98 -9.26
C GLN A 21 -3.39 15.46 -9.15
N PHE A 22 -3.22 14.92 -7.94
CA PHE A 22 -3.23 13.47 -7.71
C PHE A 22 -4.51 12.82 -8.24
N CYS A 23 -5.68 13.36 -7.90
CA CYS A 23 -6.96 12.81 -8.36
C CYS A 23 -7.10 12.88 -9.89
N ASN A 24 -6.74 14.01 -10.50
CA ASN A 24 -6.73 14.17 -11.96
C ASN A 24 -5.79 13.17 -12.64
N ASP A 25 -4.55 13.03 -12.13
CA ASP A 25 -3.56 12.09 -12.69
C ASP A 25 -4.03 10.63 -12.56
N VAL A 26 -4.72 10.27 -11.47
CA VAL A 26 -5.33 8.94 -11.31
C VAL A 26 -6.45 8.71 -12.33
N ILE A 27 -7.33 9.69 -12.52
CA ILE A 27 -8.42 9.63 -13.50
C ILE A 27 -7.84 9.45 -14.91
N ASP A 28 -6.95 10.35 -15.33
CA ASP A 28 -6.38 10.35 -16.68
C ASP A 28 -5.60 9.06 -16.96
N TYR A 29 -4.79 8.59 -16.00
CA TYR A 29 -4.08 7.31 -16.12
C TYR A 29 -5.05 6.14 -16.31
N CYS A 30 -6.13 6.08 -15.52
CA CYS A 30 -7.07 4.97 -15.57
C CYS A 30 -7.90 4.99 -16.86
N ILE A 31 -8.35 6.16 -17.30
CA ILE A 31 -9.08 6.34 -18.56
C ILE A 31 -8.20 5.87 -19.73
N TYR A 32 -6.96 6.37 -19.83
CA TYR A 32 -6.04 5.94 -20.89
C TYR A 32 -5.70 4.44 -20.79
N SER A 33 -5.46 3.91 -19.60
CA SER A 33 -5.16 2.48 -19.40
C SER A 33 -6.33 1.58 -19.82
N HIS A 34 -7.57 2.02 -19.59
CA HIS A 34 -8.78 1.31 -19.98
C HIS A 34 -9.07 1.44 -21.48
N SER A 35 -8.93 2.65 -22.04
CA SER A 35 -9.20 2.90 -23.47
C SER A 35 -8.36 2.03 -24.38
N ARG A 36 -7.10 1.74 -23.99
CA ARG A 36 -6.20 0.81 -24.70
C ARG A 36 -6.71 -0.63 -24.83
N LYS A 37 -7.72 -1.02 -24.05
CA LYS A 37 -8.37 -2.33 -24.10
C LYS A 37 -9.66 -2.32 -24.92
N LEU A 38 -10.12 -1.15 -25.31
CA LEU A 38 -11.32 -0.96 -26.11
C LEU A 38 -10.94 -0.89 -27.59
N ASN A 39 -11.74 -1.54 -28.43
CA ASN A 39 -11.57 -1.51 -29.88
C ASN A 39 -12.61 -0.54 -30.46
N GLY A 40 -12.35 0.77 -30.40
CA GLY A 40 -13.27 1.81 -30.84
C GLY A 40 -12.57 3.12 -31.22
N ARG A 41 -13.19 3.91 -32.10
CA ARG A 41 -12.64 5.23 -32.53
C ARG A 41 -12.65 6.25 -31.38
N ASP A 42 -13.62 6.17 -30.48
CA ASP A 42 -13.80 7.10 -29.35
C ASP A 42 -13.47 6.46 -27.98
N SER A 43 -12.49 5.54 -27.97
CA SER A 43 -12.13 4.74 -26.79
C SER A 43 -11.85 5.53 -25.50
N ILE A 44 -11.42 6.79 -25.59
CA ILE A 44 -11.22 7.67 -24.42
C ILE A 44 -12.54 8.10 -23.81
N SER A 45 -13.52 8.46 -24.64
CA SER A 45 -14.87 8.83 -24.20
C SER A 45 -15.59 7.63 -23.60
N ASP A 46 -15.50 6.47 -24.26
CA ASP A 46 -16.07 5.21 -23.76
C ASP A 46 -15.47 4.82 -22.39
N ALA A 47 -14.15 4.98 -22.24
CA ALA A 47 -13.47 4.74 -20.97
C ALA A 47 -13.89 5.75 -19.89
N ALA A 48 -14.10 7.02 -20.23
CA ALA A 48 -14.57 8.03 -19.29
C ALA A 48 -15.99 7.73 -18.81
N GLU A 49 -16.88 7.31 -19.71
CA GLU A 49 -18.24 6.86 -19.37
C GLU A 49 -18.21 5.65 -18.43
N TYR A 50 -17.36 4.65 -18.71
CA TYR A 50 -17.14 3.52 -17.81
C TYR A 50 -16.76 3.97 -16.39
N PHE A 51 -15.91 4.99 -16.28
CA PHE A 51 -15.50 5.55 -14.99
C PHE A 51 -16.51 6.54 -14.39
N GLY A 52 -17.52 6.99 -15.14
CA GLY A 52 -18.49 8.00 -14.72
C GLY A 52 -17.85 9.39 -14.59
N VAL A 53 -16.91 9.72 -15.48
CA VAL A 53 -16.18 10.99 -15.48
C VAL A 53 -16.66 11.86 -16.63
N LEU A 54 -17.01 13.12 -16.34
CA LEU A 54 -17.24 14.13 -17.37
C LEU A 54 -15.88 14.72 -17.80
N LEU A 55 -15.53 14.54 -19.07
CA LEU A 55 -14.27 15.04 -19.61
C LEU A 55 -14.39 16.54 -19.93
N GLY A 56 -13.48 17.34 -19.38
CA GLY A 56 -13.32 18.74 -19.82
C GLY A 56 -12.65 18.82 -21.20
N SER A 57 -11.79 17.86 -21.55
CA SER A 57 -11.10 17.75 -22.84
C SER A 57 -10.60 16.33 -23.04
N THR A 58 -11.07 15.65 -24.09
CA THR A 58 -10.61 14.30 -24.47
C THR A 58 -9.11 14.29 -24.79
N PHE A 59 -8.65 15.29 -25.54
CA PHE A 59 -7.24 15.44 -25.92
C PHE A 59 -6.33 15.59 -24.69
N SER A 60 -6.70 16.45 -23.74
CA SER A 60 -5.87 16.73 -22.57
C SER A 60 -5.79 15.50 -21.65
N THR A 61 -6.92 14.83 -21.41
CA THR A 61 -6.97 13.58 -20.63
C THR A 61 -6.16 12.48 -21.28
N GLU A 62 -6.27 12.29 -22.61
CA GLU A 62 -5.49 11.30 -23.32
C GLU A 62 -3.99 11.61 -23.26
N ALA A 63 -3.59 12.85 -23.52
CA ALA A 63 -2.20 13.26 -23.53
C ALA A 63 -1.55 13.07 -22.14
N ASN A 64 -2.22 13.49 -21.07
CA ASN A 64 -1.71 13.32 -19.71
C ASN A 64 -1.70 11.83 -19.31
N GLY A 65 -2.79 11.10 -19.54
CA GLY A 65 -2.90 9.67 -19.23
C GLY A 65 -1.83 8.85 -19.94
N ARG A 66 -1.59 9.12 -21.22
CA ARG A 66 -0.51 8.52 -22.02
C ARG A 66 0.86 8.80 -21.42
N ARG A 67 1.15 10.07 -21.12
CA ARG A 67 2.41 10.49 -20.50
C ARG A 67 2.66 9.76 -19.17
N LEU A 68 1.65 9.70 -18.30
CA LEU A 68 1.73 9.00 -17.02
C LEU A 68 1.94 7.50 -17.21
N TYR A 69 1.20 6.89 -18.13
CA TYR A 69 1.28 5.46 -18.42
C TYR A 69 2.68 5.03 -18.87
N HIS A 70 3.29 5.78 -19.79
CA HIS A 70 4.62 5.44 -20.31
C HIS A 70 5.78 5.82 -19.38
N LYS A 71 5.59 6.79 -18.49
CA LYS A 71 6.61 7.22 -17.52
C LYS A 71 6.85 6.20 -16.40
N ILE A 72 5.85 5.37 -16.09
CA ILE A 72 5.91 4.48 -14.92
C ILE A 72 6.46 3.11 -15.33
N PRO A 73 7.62 2.71 -14.80
CA PRO A 73 8.19 1.40 -15.10
C PRO A 73 7.33 0.29 -14.50
N LEU A 74 7.03 -0.73 -15.31
CA LEU A 74 6.33 -1.94 -14.90
C LEU A 74 7.33 -3.11 -14.70
N PRO A 75 7.07 -4.05 -13.77
CA PRO A 75 5.91 -4.11 -12.89
C PRO A 75 5.97 -3.07 -11.76
N ALA A 76 4.85 -2.36 -11.57
CA ALA A 76 4.68 -1.38 -10.50
C ALA A 76 3.73 -1.92 -9.42
N PRO A 77 3.97 -1.62 -8.14
CA PRO A 77 3.01 -1.90 -7.09
C PRO A 77 1.74 -1.08 -7.29
N MET A 78 0.62 -1.77 -7.44
CA MET A 78 -0.68 -1.15 -7.69
C MET A 78 -1.43 -0.89 -6.38
N THR A 79 -2.34 0.07 -6.41
CA THR A 79 -3.36 0.28 -5.39
C THR A 79 -4.67 0.63 -6.09
N GLY A 80 -5.74 0.81 -5.31
CA GLY A 80 -7.01 1.26 -5.86
C GLY A 80 -7.79 2.13 -4.89
N ILE A 81 -8.51 3.11 -5.44
CA ILE A 81 -9.38 4.05 -4.73
C ILE A 81 -10.78 3.95 -5.31
N SER A 82 -11.81 3.99 -4.46
CA SER A 82 -13.19 3.96 -4.96
C SER A 82 -13.51 5.28 -5.66
N LYS A 83 -14.42 5.25 -6.64
CA LYS A 83 -14.88 6.44 -7.37
C LYS A 83 -15.35 7.54 -6.42
N GLY A 84 -16.24 7.21 -5.48
CA GLY A 84 -16.77 8.14 -4.48
C GLY A 84 -15.64 8.81 -3.67
N LEU A 85 -14.75 8.01 -3.08
CA LEU A 85 -13.65 8.55 -2.27
C LEU A 85 -12.69 9.42 -3.10
N LEU A 86 -12.44 9.08 -4.37
CA LEU A 86 -11.62 9.92 -5.25
C LEU A 86 -12.31 11.27 -5.52
N PHE A 87 -13.60 11.27 -5.82
CA PHE A 87 -14.33 12.50 -6.10
C PHE A 87 -14.50 13.38 -4.85
N ASP A 88 -14.69 12.78 -3.66
CA ASP A 88 -14.72 13.51 -2.38
C ASP A 88 -13.41 14.29 -2.12
N PHE A 89 -12.27 13.72 -2.51
CA PHE A 89 -10.96 14.36 -2.39
C PHE A 89 -10.64 15.33 -3.54
N LEU A 90 -11.40 15.29 -4.64
CA LEU A 90 -11.25 16.19 -5.78
C LEU A 90 -12.02 17.50 -5.60
N GLN A 91 -13.20 17.43 -4.98
CA GLN A 91 -14.14 18.55 -4.86
C GLN A 91 -13.78 19.48 -3.70
N ASP A 92 -13.46 18.94 -2.54
CA ASP A 92 -13.25 19.73 -1.32
C ASP A 92 -11.79 20.05 -1.05
N TYR A 93 -11.56 21.15 -0.31
CA TYR A 93 -10.30 21.34 0.39
C TYR A 93 -10.09 20.23 1.42
N LYS A 94 -8.90 19.63 1.43
CA LYS A 94 -8.50 18.60 2.41
C LYS A 94 -7.26 19.06 3.15
N THR A 95 -7.24 18.83 4.44
CA THR A 95 -6.09 19.10 5.30
C THR A 95 -4.94 18.13 4.99
N GLU A 96 -3.71 18.50 5.33
CA GLU A 96 -2.56 17.59 5.19
C GLU A 96 -2.73 16.28 5.97
N GLN A 97 -3.44 16.31 7.11
CA GLN A 97 -3.74 15.11 7.88
C GLN A 97 -4.67 14.18 7.10
N GLU A 98 -5.76 14.69 6.52
CA GLU A 98 -6.68 13.88 5.70
C GLU A 98 -5.98 13.30 4.47
N ILE A 99 -5.14 14.10 3.81
CA ILE A 99 -4.32 13.65 2.68
C ILE A 99 -3.36 12.55 3.12
N ALA A 100 -2.69 12.68 4.27
CA ALA A 100 -1.81 11.66 4.81
C ALA A 100 -2.56 10.36 5.15
N VAL A 101 -3.76 10.46 5.74
CA VAL A 101 -4.60 9.29 6.04
C VAL A 101 -4.97 8.58 4.73
N LEU A 102 -5.38 9.31 3.69
CA LEU A 102 -5.65 8.72 2.38
C LEU A 102 -4.40 8.05 1.78
N MET A 103 -3.25 8.74 1.77
CA MET A 103 -2.01 8.17 1.23
C MET A 103 -1.59 6.92 2.01
N ALA A 104 -1.79 6.89 3.34
CA ALA A 104 -1.51 5.73 4.16
C ALA A 104 -2.47 4.58 3.88
N PHE A 105 -3.76 4.85 3.69
CA PHE A 105 -4.75 3.86 3.31
C PHE A 105 -4.39 3.19 1.98
N LEU A 106 -4.10 3.99 0.95
CA LEU A 106 -3.73 3.51 -0.38
C LEU A 106 -2.38 2.77 -0.37
N ALA A 107 -1.42 3.24 0.44
CA ALA A 107 -0.15 2.57 0.65
C ALA A 107 -0.32 1.18 1.28
N ILE A 108 -1.13 1.07 2.33
CA ILE A 108 -1.38 -0.21 3.00
C ILE A 108 -2.08 -1.18 2.06
N LYS A 109 -3.07 -0.72 1.28
CA LYS A 109 -3.72 -1.55 0.24
C LYS A 109 -2.70 -2.11 -0.74
N SER A 110 -1.76 -1.28 -1.21
CA SER A 110 -0.70 -1.72 -2.11
C SER A 110 0.23 -2.78 -1.50
N ILE A 111 0.63 -2.59 -0.24
CA ILE A 111 1.51 -3.54 0.47
C ILE A 111 0.79 -4.86 0.76
N LEU A 112 -0.49 -4.79 1.12
CA LEU A 112 -1.32 -5.93 1.45
C LEU A 112 -1.63 -6.77 0.20
N GLY A 113 -2.00 -6.13 -0.90
CA GLY A 113 -2.40 -6.79 -2.14
C GLY A 113 -3.53 -7.79 -1.89
N LYS A 114 -3.33 -9.05 -2.33
CA LYS A 114 -4.30 -10.14 -2.15
C LYS A 114 -4.18 -10.86 -0.78
N LYS A 115 -3.24 -10.46 0.09
CA LYS A 115 -3.01 -11.15 1.37
C LYS A 115 -4.10 -10.79 2.36
N LYS A 116 -4.53 -11.74 3.21
CA LYS A 116 -5.48 -11.46 4.31
C LYS A 116 -4.90 -10.50 5.36
N TYR A 117 -3.60 -10.59 5.60
CA TYR A 117 -2.86 -9.67 6.47
C TYR A 117 -1.38 -9.64 6.05
N CYS A 118 -0.66 -8.62 6.49
CA CYS A 118 0.79 -8.55 6.33
C CYS A 118 1.45 -7.83 7.52
N ARG A 119 2.75 -8.08 7.73
CA ARG A 119 3.60 -7.30 8.63
C ARG A 119 4.27 -6.19 7.84
N MET A 120 4.33 -4.99 8.40
CA MET A 120 5.08 -3.87 7.84
C MET A 120 5.73 -3.01 8.94
N THR A 121 6.63 -2.12 8.54
CA THR A 121 7.28 -1.14 9.41
C THR A 121 6.79 0.27 9.09
N ASN A 122 6.98 1.23 10.00
CA ASN A 122 6.64 2.62 9.74
C ASN A 122 7.42 3.17 8.54
N ASP A 123 8.71 2.84 8.43
CA ASP A 123 9.55 3.23 7.29
C ASP A 123 9.00 2.74 5.95
N PHE A 124 8.53 1.48 5.90
CA PHE A 124 7.98 0.93 4.66
C PHE A 124 6.62 1.55 4.32
N LEU A 125 5.79 1.82 5.33
CA LEU A 125 4.55 2.57 5.15
C LEU A 125 4.83 3.97 4.58
N LEU A 126 5.74 4.73 5.19
CA LEU A 126 6.10 6.08 4.74
C LEU A 126 6.69 6.09 3.32
N CYS A 127 7.56 5.13 3.01
CA CYS A 127 8.10 4.95 1.66
C CYS A 127 6.98 4.74 0.63
N ARG A 128 5.99 3.92 0.97
CA ARG A 128 4.85 3.66 0.09
C ARG A 128 3.90 4.85 -0.02
N MET A 129 3.67 5.57 1.09
CA MET A 129 2.89 6.82 1.10
C MET A 129 3.51 7.88 0.20
N ALA A 130 4.84 7.94 0.15
CA ALA A 130 5.59 8.81 -0.75
C ALA A 130 5.59 8.33 -2.22
N GLY A 131 4.86 7.25 -2.55
CA GLY A 131 4.73 6.73 -3.91
C GLY A 131 5.94 5.93 -4.42
N TYR A 132 6.76 5.39 -3.52
CA TYR A 132 7.92 4.57 -3.90
C TYR A 132 7.66 3.07 -3.71
N SER A 133 8.33 2.27 -4.56
CA SER A 133 8.24 0.82 -4.54
C SER A 133 9.05 0.19 -3.41
N ALA A 134 10.25 0.72 -3.16
CA ALA A 134 11.13 0.28 -2.10
C ALA A 134 11.91 1.45 -1.51
N LYS A 135 12.38 1.29 -0.26
CA LYS A 135 13.14 2.32 0.45
C LYS A 135 14.41 2.74 -0.29
N LYS A 136 15.05 1.81 -1.02
CA LYS A 136 16.25 2.08 -1.84
C LYS A 136 16.00 3.08 -2.97
N ASP A 137 14.76 3.19 -3.45
CA ASP A 137 14.39 4.08 -4.56
C ASP A 137 14.05 5.49 -4.04
N MET A 138 14.01 5.68 -2.71
CA MET A 138 13.66 6.93 -2.04
C MET A 138 14.91 7.50 -1.36
N SER A 139 15.55 8.47 -2.00
CA SER A 139 16.71 9.18 -1.44
C SER A 139 16.33 9.95 -0.18
N GLN A 140 15.19 10.65 -0.21
CA GLN A 140 14.69 11.43 0.91
C GLN A 140 13.17 11.32 0.99
N LEU A 141 12.65 11.37 2.22
CA LEU A 141 11.20 11.44 2.46
C LEU A 141 10.71 12.87 2.15
N PRO A 142 9.60 13.03 1.41
CA PRO A 142 8.99 14.34 1.17
C PRO A 142 8.76 15.12 2.46
N GLU A 143 8.97 16.44 2.42
CA GLU A 143 8.93 17.31 3.59
C GLU A 143 7.62 17.17 4.39
N TRP A 144 6.47 17.21 3.70
CA TRP A 144 5.14 17.07 4.29
C TRP A 144 4.91 15.73 5.04
N LEU A 145 5.70 14.69 4.71
CA LEU A 145 5.65 13.40 5.40
C LEU A 145 6.64 13.29 6.57
N THR A 146 7.59 14.21 6.72
CA THR A 146 8.69 14.10 7.68
C THR A 146 8.20 14.07 9.13
N ARG A 147 7.13 14.81 9.45
CA ARG A 147 6.50 14.79 10.77
C ARG A 147 6.04 13.39 11.22
N TYR A 148 5.66 12.53 10.28
CA TYR A 148 5.19 11.16 10.57
C TYR A 148 6.32 10.18 10.92
N LYS A 149 7.59 10.61 10.88
CA LYS A 149 8.69 9.85 11.52
C LYS A 149 8.50 9.80 13.04
N SER A 150 7.85 10.81 13.63
CA SER A 150 7.52 10.81 15.06
C SER A 150 6.52 9.71 15.39
N ARG A 151 6.86 8.89 16.40
CA ARG A 151 5.99 7.81 16.88
C ARG A 151 4.60 8.30 17.27
N ARG A 152 4.52 9.47 17.93
CA ARG A 152 3.24 10.04 18.38
C ARG A 152 2.33 10.35 17.20
N ILE A 153 2.85 11.03 16.18
CA ILE A 153 2.09 11.45 15.00
C ILE A 153 1.71 10.22 14.16
N MET A 154 2.64 9.27 13.98
CA MET A 154 2.36 7.99 13.31
C MET A 154 1.27 7.16 14.02
N ASN A 155 1.22 7.19 15.35
CA ASN A 155 0.15 6.54 16.09
C ASN A 155 -1.20 7.23 15.86
N GLY A 156 -1.23 8.56 15.79
CA GLY A 156 -2.41 9.34 15.38
C GLY A 156 -2.94 8.90 14.01
N LEU A 157 -2.05 8.88 13.00
CA LEU A 157 -2.37 8.41 11.65
C LEU A 157 -2.96 6.99 11.64
N LYS A 158 -2.42 6.08 12.45
CA LYS A 158 -2.93 4.71 12.59
C LYS A 158 -4.31 4.66 13.24
N MET A 159 -4.56 5.48 14.26
CA MET A 159 -5.90 5.57 14.87
C MET A 159 -6.93 6.07 13.86
N ASP A 160 -6.58 7.08 13.05
CA ASP A 160 -7.45 7.58 11.99
C ASP A 160 -7.76 6.49 10.94
N LEU A 161 -6.75 5.71 10.53
CA LEU A 161 -6.96 4.56 9.64
C LEU A 161 -7.89 3.50 10.23
N GLN A 162 -7.79 3.23 11.54
CA GLN A 162 -8.70 2.31 12.21
C GLN A 162 -10.13 2.86 12.24
N LYS A 163 -10.28 4.16 12.54
CA LYS A 163 -11.56 4.85 12.71
C LYS A 163 -12.31 5.01 11.39
N TYR A 164 -11.65 5.53 10.36
CA TYR A 164 -12.30 5.93 9.11
C TYR A 164 -12.28 4.85 8.03
N TYR A 165 -11.26 3.98 8.04
CA TYR A 165 -11.08 2.95 7.02
C TYR A 165 -11.21 1.53 7.57
N GLY A 166 -11.56 1.38 8.85
CA GLY A 166 -11.80 0.09 9.49
C GLY A 166 -10.55 -0.80 9.62
N LEU A 167 -9.35 -0.27 9.37
CA LEU A 167 -8.09 -1.01 9.44
C LEU A 167 -7.96 -1.71 10.80
N LYS A 168 -7.51 -2.97 10.82
CA LYS A 168 -7.13 -3.66 12.05
C LYS A 168 -5.61 -3.69 12.18
N ILE A 169 -5.11 -3.39 13.38
CA ILE A 169 -3.68 -3.32 13.66
C ILE A 169 -3.35 -4.18 14.87
N TYR A 170 -2.27 -4.96 14.77
CA TYR A 170 -1.71 -5.71 15.89
C TYR A 170 -0.17 -5.57 15.93
N ALA A 171 0.40 -5.24 17.08
CA ALA A 171 1.83 -4.89 17.16
C ALA A 171 2.55 -5.45 18.40
N ARG A 172 2.01 -6.46 19.07
CA ARG A 172 2.63 -7.03 20.28
C ARG A 172 3.90 -7.82 19.96
N TYR A 173 4.95 -7.62 20.75
CA TYR A 173 6.25 -8.31 20.66
C TYR A 173 6.85 -8.36 19.25
N THR A 174 6.80 -7.24 18.53
CA THR A 174 7.35 -7.18 17.18
C THR A 174 7.87 -5.79 16.83
N ARG A 175 8.92 -5.74 16.02
CA ARG A 175 9.33 -4.50 15.33
C ARG A 175 8.42 -4.30 14.12
N GLY A 176 7.67 -3.21 14.11
CA GLY A 176 6.63 -2.96 13.09
C GLY A 176 5.25 -3.34 13.62
N PHE A 177 4.34 -3.67 12.71
CA PHE A 177 2.95 -3.97 13.03
C PHE A 177 2.33 -4.82 11.92
N PHE A 178 1.34 -5.62 12.31
CA PHE A 178 0.50 -6.40 11.41
C PHE A 178 -0.77 -5.64 11.11
N VAL A 179 -1.25 -5.74 9.87
CA VAL A 179 -2.47 -5.08 9.44
C VAL A 179 -3.38 -5.99 8.63
N SER A 180 -4.69 -5.72 8.71
CA SER A 180 -5.70 -6.35 7.86
C SER A 180 -6.90 -5.41 7.66
N PHE A 181 -7.51 -5.46 6.47
CA PHE A 181 -8.83 -4.86 6.21
C PHE A 181 -9.97 -5.87 6.25
N THR A 182 -9.67 -7.18 6.26
CA THR A 182 -10.67 -8.25 6.08
C THR A 182 -10.85 -9.11 7.32
N LEU A 183 -9.82 -9.27 8.14
CA LEU A 183 -9.91 -10.01 9.40
C LEU A 183 -10.47 -9.14 10.51
N SER A 184 -11.21 -9.76 11.43
CA SER A 184 -11.46 -9.16 12.75
C SER A 184 -10.13 -9.03 13.52
N LEU A 185 -10.12 -8.20 14.56
CA LEU A 185 -8.93 -8.03 15.40
C LEU A 185 -8.51 -9.37 16.03
N GLU A 186 -9.46 -10.14 16.56
CA GLU A 186 -9.21 -11.46 17.16
C GLU A 186 -8.65 -12.46 16.15
N ALA A 187 -9.21 -12.50 14.93
CA ALA A 187 -8.71 -13.36 13.87
C ALA A 187 -7.28 -12.98 13.44
N LEU A 188 -6.99 -11.67 13.33
CA LEU A 188 -5.63 -11.19 13.05
C LEU A 188 -4.65 -11.61 14.13
N ILE A 189 -4.99 -11.42 15.41
CA ILE A 189 -4.16 -11.82 16.55
C ILE A 189 -3.93 -13.33 16.51
N THR A 190 -4.99 -14.11 16.33
CA THR A 190 -4.93 -15.58 16.26
C THR A 190 -3.99 -16.04 15.17
N GLU A 191 -4.10 -15.51 13.96
CA GLU A 191 -3.23 -15.87 12.83
C GLU A 191 -1.75 -15.55 13.09
N VAL A 192 -1.48 -14.41 13.74
CA VAL A 192 -0.11 -13.99 14.09
C VAL A 192 0.48 -14.85 15.20
N GLU A 193 -0.26 -15.10 16.28
CA GLU A 193 0.21 -15.91 17.41
C GLU A 193 0.36 -17.39 17.04
N LYS A 194 -0.51 -17.95 16.19
CA LYS A 194 -0.33 -19.31 15.63
C LYS A 194 1.02 -19.44 14.91
N LYS A 195 1.37 -18.47 14.06
CA LYS A 195 2.67 -18.46 13.38
C LYS A 195 3.83 -18.33 14.36
N ARG A 196 3.68 -17.52 15.40
CA ARG A 196 4.71 -17.34 16.44
C ARG A 196 4.95 -18.62 17.23
N LYS A 197 3.88 -19.28 17.68
CA LYS A 197 3.96 -20.56 18.39
C LYS A 197 4.68 -21.62 17.55
N LYS A 198 4.28 -21.77 16.28
CA LYS A 198 4.94 -22.71 15.35
C LYS A 198 6.43 -22.40 15.17
N TYR A 199 6.80 -21.13 15.06
CA TYR A 199 8.20 -20.73 14.95
C TYR A 199 9.00 -21.05 16.22
N GLN A 200 8.43 -20.78 17.40
CA GLN A 200 9.07 -21.12 18.69
C GLN A 200 9.29 -22.62 18.84
N GLU A 201 8.27 -23.43 18.53
CA GLU A 201 8.37 -24.90 18.55
C GLU A 201 9.46 -25.42 17.61
N HIS A 202 9.51 -24.90 16.38
CA HIS A 202 10.54 -25.25 15.41
C HIS A 202 11.94 -24.84 15.88
N HIS A 203 12.07 -23.63 16.44
CA HIS A 203 13.34 -23.13 16.96
C HIS A 203 13.85 -23.99 18.12
N MET A 204 12.98 -24.33 19.09
CA MET A 204 13.35 -25.20 20.21
C MET A 204 13.82 -26.58 19.72
N LYS A 205 13.09 -27.21 18.79
CA LYS A 205 13.50 -28.50 18.20
C LYS A 205 14.84 -28.42 17.48
N GLY A 206 15.08 -27.33 16.74
CA GLY A 206 16.35 -27.08 16.08
C GLY A 206 17.52 -26.90 17.06
N GLN A 207 17.30 -26.17 18.17
CA GLN A 207 18.31 -26.00 19.22
C GLN A 207 18.67 -27.32 19.90
N VAL A 208 17.66 -28.14 20.23
CA VAL A 208 17.88 -29.48 20.81
C VAL A 208 18.68 -30.35 19.84
N SER A 209 18.28 -30.41 18.58
CA SER A 209 19.00 -31.19 17.56
C SER A 209 20.44 -30.73 17.40
N ALA A 210 20.68 -29.41 17.33
CA ALA A 210 22.04 -28.87 17.20
C ALA A 210 22.90 -29.18 18.43
N ALA A 211 22.33 -29.11 19.64
CA ALA A 211 23.02 -29.45 20.87
C ALA A 211 23.39 -30.94 20.93
N VAL A 212 22.46 -31.84 20.56
CA VAL A 212 22.72 -33.29 20.49
C VAL A 212 23.83 -33.60 19.48
N THR A 213 23.75 -33.04 18.26
CA THR A 213 24.79 -33.24 17.24
C THR A 213 26.15 -32.78 17.71
N LYS A 214 26.22 -31.62 18.39
CA LYS A 214 27.48 -31.11 18.96
C LYS A 214 28.06 -32.09 19.98
N VAL A 215 27.26 -32.52 20.97
CA VAL A 215 27.71 -33.44 22.02
C VAL A 215 28.17 -34.78 21.44
N LEU A 216 27.44 -35.35 20.48
CA LEU A 216 27.84 -36.60 19.83
C LEU A 216 29.15 -36.44 19.04
N ASN A 217 29.32 -35.34 18.30
CA ASN A 217 30.59 -35.07 17.62
C ASN A 217 31.75 -34.94 18.60
N ASP A 218 31.56 -34.24 19.73
CA ASP A 218 32.60 -34.08 20.74
C ASP A 218 32.97 -35.45 21.38
N LEU A 219 32.00 -36.32 21.63
CA LEU A 219 32.21 -37.65 22.22
C LEU A 219 32.89 -38.65 21.27
N TYR A 220 32.51 -38.66 19.99
CA TYR A 220 32.93 -39.69 19.04
C TYR A 220 34.06 -39.24 18.09
N ASN A 221 34.22 -37.93 17.86
CA ASN A 221 35.25 -37.37 16.96
C ASN A 221 36.30 -36.52 17.70
N GLY A 222 36.09 -36.17 18.98
CA GLY A 222 36.98 -35.36 19.79
C GLY A 222 38.09 -36.12 20.54
N LYS A 223 38.20 -37.45 20.38
CA LYS A 223 39.32 -38.23 20.92
C LYS A 223 40.45 -38.35 19.88
N LYS A 224 41.36 -37.39 19.90
CA LYS A 224 42.78 -37.57 19.53
C LYS A 224 43.63 -36.92 20.61
#